data_AF-A0A3D5DB00-F1
#
_entry.id   AF-A0A3D5DB00-F1
#
_cell.length_a   1.000
_cell.length_b   1.000
_cell.length_c   1.000
_cell.angle_alpha   90.00
_cell.angle_beta   90.00
_cell.angle_gamma   90.00
#
_symmetry.space_group_name_H-M   'P 1'
#
loop_
_entity.id
_entity.type
_entity.pdbx_description
1 polymer ?
#
loop_
_entity_poly.entity_id
_entity_poly.type
_entity_poly.pdbx_seq_one_letter_code
_entity_poly.pdbx_strand_id
1 'polypeptide(L)' 'MKAKTLYDKLWDEHLVEEFDDGTALIYIDRHIIHEVTTPQAFEGLRLAGRKPWR' A
#
# COMPACT_ATOMS: atom_id res chain seq x y z
N MET A 1 -15.48 25.54 3.77
CA MET A 1 -14.57 24.38 3.78
C MET A 1 -13.47 24.66 2.77
N LYS A 2 -12.20 24.48 3.15
CA LYS A 2 -11.07 24.64 2.21
C LYS A 2 -11.21 23.56 1.13
N ALA A 3 -11.04 23.94 -0.14
CA ALA A 3 -11.10 22.96 -1.22
C ALA A 3 -9.96 21.94 -1.03
N LYS A 4 -10.30 20.65 -1.08
CA LYS A 4 -9.32 19.56 -1.04
C LYS A 4 -8.56 19.52 -2.36
N THR A 5 -7.25 19.36 -2.28
CA THR A 5 -6.39 19.11 -3.44
C THR A 5 -6.68 17.72 -4.01
N LEU A 6 -6.14 17.43 -5.20
CA LEU A 6 -6.22 16.07 -5.75
C LEU A 6 -5.50 15.06 -4.85
N TYR A 7 -4.37 15.45 -4.25
CA TYR A 7 -3.64 14.60 -3.32
C TYR A 7 -4.45 14.26 -2.08
N ASP A 8 -5.13 15.25 -1.48
CA ASP A 8 -5.98 15.01 -0.30
C ASP A 8 -7.11 14.02 -0.64
N LYS A 9 -7.73 14.17 -1.81
CA LYS A 9 -8.81 13.28 -2.25
C LYS A 9 -8.31 11.84 -2.44
N LEU A 10 -7.16 11.67 -3.09
CA LEU A 10 -6.57 10.34 -3.30
C LEU A 10 -6.15 9.73 -1.96
N TRP A 11 -5.54 10.50 -1.07
CA TRP A 11 -5.18 10.02 0.27
C TRP A 11 -6.41 9.53 1.05
N ASP A 12 -7.46 10.37 1.13
CA ASP A 12 -8.67 10.06 1.87
C ASP A 12 -9.41 8.83 1.32
N GLU A 13 -9.31 8.56 0.02
CA GLU A 13 -9.94 7.41 -0.63
C GLU A 13 -9.25 6.07 -0.26
N HIS A 14 -7.96 6.10 0.11
CA HIS A 14 -7.17 4.90 0.36
C HIS A 14 -6.80 4.71 1.85
N LEU A 15 -7.06 5.70 2.70
CA LEU A 15 -6.85 5.61 4.14
C LEU A 15 -7.82 4.61 4.77
N VAL A 16 -7.28 3.58 5.41
CA VAL A 16 -8.06 2.57 6.16
C VAL A 16 -8.19 3.00 7.62
N GLU A 17 -7.07 3.41 8.23
CA GLU A 17 -7.02 3.79 9.64
C GLU A 17 -5.82 4.71 9.88
N GLU A 18 -5.97 5.66 10.80
CA GLU A 18 -4.88 6.48 11.34
C GLU A 18 -4.71 6.11 12.80
N PHE A 19 -3.46 5.84 13.21
CA PHE A 19 -3.12 5.43 14.55
C PHE A 19 -2.67 6.64 15.40
N ASP A 20 -2.76 6.51 16.72
CA ASP A 20 -2.43 7.59 17.67
C ASP A 20 -0.97 8.07 17.60
N ASP A 21 -0.08 7.25 17.04
CA ASP A 21 1.34 7.59 16.83
C ASP A 21 1.59 8.38 15.53
N GLY A 22 0.52 8.68 14.78
CA GLY A 22 0.58 9.39 13.50
C GLY A 22 0.92 8.51 12.31
N THR A 23 0.99 7.18 12.49
CA THR A 23 1.10 6.25 11.36
C THR A 23 -0.27 5.97 10.74
N ALA A 24 -0.29 5.59 9.47
CA ALA A 24 -1.52 5.32 8.74
C ALA A 24 -1.47 3.94 8.07
N LEU A 25 -2.57 3.21 8.16
CA LEU A 25 -2.84 2.04 7.34
C LEU A 25 -3.50 2.50 6.04
N ILE A 26 -2.86 2.18 4.91
CA ILE A 26 -3.33 2.57 3.58
C ILE A 26 -3.56 1.31 2.75
N TYR A 27 -4.63 1.32 1.97
CA TYR A 27 -4.90 0.28 1.00
C TYR A 27 -4.11 0.50 -0.30
N ILE A 28 -3.51 -0.57 -0.84
CA ILE A 28 -2.73 -0.52 -2.07
C ILE A 28 -3.44 -1.31 -3.16
N ASP A 29 -3.93 -0.61 -4.19
CA ASP A 29 -4.71 -1.22 -5.28
C ASP A 29 -3.88 -2.01 -6.27
N ARG A 30 -2.60 -1.63 -6.43
CA ARG A 30 -1.73 -2.20 -7.47
C ARG A 30 -0.28 -2.25 -7.04
N HIS A 31 0.32 -3.42 -7.25
CA HIS A 31 1.74 -3.64 -7.13
C HIS A 31 2.36 -3.74 -8.52
N ILE A 32 3.37 -2.91 -8.81
CA ILE A 32 4.15 -2.97 -10.04
C ILE A 32 5.58 -3.33 -9.64
N ILE A 33 6.12 -4.36 -10.27
CA ILE A 33 7.45 -4.91 -9.96
C ILE A 33 8.27 -5.00 -11.25
N HIS A 34 9.59 -5.05 -11.10
CA HIS A 34 10.52 -5.22 -12.21
C HIS A 34 11.42 -6.43 -12.00
N GLU A 35 12.04 -6.91 -13.07
CA GLU A 35 12.77 -8.19 -13.12
C GLU A 35 13.84 -8.34 -12.03
N VAL A 36 14.47 -7.24 -11.60
CA VAL A 36 15.59 -7.27 -10.65
C VAL A 36 15.13 -7.46 -9.19
N THR A 37 13.96 -6.93 -8.81
CA THR A 37 13.43 -7.05 -7.43
C THR A 37 12.32 -8.10 -7.29
N THR A 38 11.84 -8.65 -8.40
CA THR A 38 10.76 -9.64 -8.40
C THR A 38 11.13 -10.90 -7.62
N PRO A 39 12.31 -11.54 -7.84
CA PRO A 39 12.65 -12.76 -7.11
C PRO A 39 12.63 -12.59 -5.58
N GLN A 40 13.17 -11.48 -5.09
CA GLN A 40 13.28 -11.18 -3.66
C GLN A 40 11.91 -10.90 -3.03
N ALA A 41 11.03 -10.17 -3.72
CA ALA A 41 9.68 -9.89 -3.24
C ALA A 41 8.85 -11.17 -3.08
N PHE A 42 8.91 -12.08 -4.07
CA PHE A 42 8.18 -13.35 -4.02
C PHE A 42 8.77 -14.32 -2.99
N GLU A 43 10.08 -14.33 -2.80
CA GLU A 43 10.72 -15.10 -1.75
C GLU A 43 10.26 -14.64 -0.36
N GLY A 44 10.13 -13.32 -0.15
CA GLY A 44 9.56 -12.76 1.08
C GLY A 44 8.13 -13.24 1.35
N LEU A 45 7.27 -13.30 0.32
CA LEU A 45 5.93 -13.87 0.45
C LEU A 45 5.98 -15.35 0.84
N ARG A 46 6.84 -16.14 0.20
CA ARG A 46 7.01 -17.58 0.47
C ARG A 46 7.44 -17.83 1.91
N LEU A 47 8.45 -17.10 2.39
CA LEU A 47 8.94 -17.21 3.78
C LEU A 47 7.86 -16.82 4.80
N ALA A 48 7.02 -15.84 4.47
CA ALA A 48 5.89 -15.43 5.29
C ALA A 48 4.66 -16.36 5.17
N GLY A 49 4.71 -17.41 4.35
CA GLY A 49 3.57 -18.31 4.09
C GLY A 49 2.40 -17.64 3.37
N ARG A 50 2.66 -16.55 2.64
CA ARG A 50 1.66 -15.73 1.95
C ARG A 50 1.64 -16.04 0.45
N LYS A 51 0.47 -15.85 -0.16
CA LYS A 51 0.31 -15.92 -1.61
C LYS A 51 0.11 -14.51 -2.18
N PRO A 52 0.52 -14.25 -3.43
CA PRO A 52 0.16 -13.02 -4.12
C PRO A 52 -1.36 -12.83 -4.09
N TRP A 53 -1.78 -11.63 -3.73
CA TRP A 53 -3.16 -11.20 -3.82
C TRP A 53 -3.46 -10.79 -5.28
N ARG A 54 -4.71 -11.00 -5.73
CA ARG A 54 -5.08 -11.09 -7.14
C ARG A 54 -5.22 -9.73 -7.82
#